data_AF-A0A0G0RNI8-F1
#
_entry.id   AF-A0A0G0RNI8-F1
#
_cell.length_a   1.000
_cell.length_b   1.000
_cell.length_c   1.000
_cell.angle_alpha   90.00
_cell.angle_beta   90.00
_cell.angle_gamma   90.00
#
_symmetry.space_group_name_H-M   'P 1'
#
loop_
_entity.id
_entity.type
_entity.pdbx_description
1 polymer ?
#
loop_
_entity_poly.entity_id
_entity_poly.type
_entity_poly.pdbx_seq_one_letter_code
_entity_poly.pdbx_strand_id
1 'polypeptide(L)'
;MERLWQVAEIVNNDSKGVLKEHENGDRNLDMKSVERYQGRIYDKLDDKTKDKILKIARNDISNILGAMKPIKNEMVLYRNVRIEDALIRYDLNDIVEFKIISSTSVVPSDPGYDFYRYEIAIPKNGSALELNQFDHFIRNEDDEVLLPPMKCRIKNTHGSNNGKCKEVIELEYLKEPSINL
;
A
#
# COMPACT_ATOMS: atom_id res chain seq x y z
N MET A 1 -14.79 4.37 11.07
CA MET A 1 -15.00 5.31 9.94
C MET A 1 -14.32 6.65 10.17
N GLU A 2 -14.39 7.27 11.36
CA GLU A 2 -13.75 8.57 11.62
C GLU A 2 -12.25 8.63 11.28
N ARG A 3 -11.48 7.60 11.62
CA ARG A 3 -10.05 7.51 11.30
C ARG A 3 -9.72 7.59 9.80
N LEU A 4 -10.66 7.20 8.93
CA LEU A 4 -10.47 7.24 7.47
C LEU A 4 -10.52 8.68 6.93
N TRP A 5 -11.26 9.56 7.61
CA TRP A 5 -11.40 10.97 7.25
C TRP A 5 -10.27 11.84 7.76
N GLN A 6 -9.61 11.41 8.85
CA GLN A 6 -8.47 12.13 9.44
C GLN A 6 -7.34 12.38 8.43
N VAL A 7 -7.07 11.44 7.52
CA VAL A 7 -6.02 11.62 6.50
C VAL A 7 -6.37 12.75 5.54
N ALA A 8 -7.61 12.81 5.06
CA ALA A 8 -8.06 13.90 4.21
C ALA A 8 -7.96 15.23 4.97
N GLU A 9 -8.38 15.26 6.25
CA GLU A 9 -8.30 16.45 7.09
C GLU A 9 -6.85 16.90 7.34
N ILE A 10 -5.89 15.97 7.47
CA ILE A 10 -4.45 16.29 7.54
C ILE A 10 -4.01 17.03 6.28
N VAL A 11 -4.36 16.53 5.09
CA VAL A 11 -4.00 17.19 3.82
C VAL A 11 -4.63 18.59 3.69
N ASN A 12 -5.85 18.75 4.19
CA ASN A 12 -6.52 20.05 4.26
C ASN A 12 -5.80 21.01 5.22
N ASN A 13 -5.43 20.55 6.42
CA ASN A 13 -4.73 21.36 7.40
C ASN A 13 -3.31 21.73 6.94
N ASP A 14 -2.62 20.83 6.25
CA ASP A 14 -1.34 21.11 5.59
C ASP A 14 -1.50 22.23 4.54
N SER A 15 -2.54 22.14 3.70
CA SER A 15 -2.85 23.18 2.71
C SER A 15 -3.13 24.54 3.37
N LYS A 16 -3.86 24.57 4.50
CA LYS A 16 -4.09 25.78 5.30
C LYS A 16 -2.79 26.34 5.88
N GLY A 17 -1.91 25.47 6.39
CA GLY A 17 -0.61 25.84 6.94
C GLY A 17 0.30 26.48 5.88
N VAL A 18 0.42 25.84 4.72
CA VAL A 18 1.24 26.33 3.60
C VAL A 18 0.78 27.70 3.10
N LEU A 19 -0.52 27.94 3.00
CA LEU A 19 -1.04 29.25 2.58
C LEU A 19 -0.80 30.32 3.65
N LYS A 20 -0.90 29.98 4.94
CA LYS A 20 -0.59 30.90 6.03
C LYS A 20 0.90 31.29 6.06
N GLU A 21 1.81 30.33 5.86
CA GLU A 21 3.24 30.61 5.71
C GLU A 21 3.51 31.55 4.52
N HIS A 22 2.76 31.39 3.43
CA HIS A 22 2.88 32.26 2.27
C HIS A 22 2.39 33.69 2.55
N GLU A 23 1.24 33.84 3.20
CA GLU A 23 0.70 35.14 3.60
C GLU A 23 1.61 35.89 4.58
N ASN A 24 2.31 35.15 5.45
CA ASN A 24 3.27 35.70 6.41
C ASN A 24 4.65 36.01 5.82
N GLY A 25 4.93 35.58 4.58
CA GLY A 25 6.24 35.72 3.94
C GLY A 25 7.28 34.68 4.34
N ASP A 26 6.91 33.67 5.14
CA ASP A 26 7.78 32.55 5.54
C ASP A 26 8.05 31.60 4.36
N ARG A 27 7.15 31.59 3.36
CA ARG A 27 7.26 30.77 2.14
C ARG A 27 6.88 31.57 0.90
N ASN A 28 7.69 31.52 -0.16
CA ASN A 28 7.32 32.09 -1.47
C ASN A 28 6.69 31.01 -2.36
N LEU A 29 5.43 31.23 -2.74
CA LEU A 29 4.68 30.41 -3.69
C LEU A 29 4.41 31.20 -4.97
N ASP A 30 4.38 30.53 -6.11
CA ASP A 30 3.85 31.11 -7.34
C ASP A 30 2.31 31.11 -7.35
N MET A 31 1.71 31.91 -8.24
CA MET A 31 0.26 32.07 -8.34
C MET A 31 -0.47 30.74 -8.60
N LYS A 32 0.11 29.86 -9.43
CA LYS A 32 -0.47 28.54 -9.72
C LYS A 32 -0.51 27.63 -8.50
N SER A 33 0.52 27.69 -7.65
CA SER A 33 0.60 26.92 -6.42
C SER A 33 -0.40 27.44 -5.39
N VAL A 34 -0.56 28.76 -5.27
CA VAL A 34 -1.57 29.38 -4.39
C VAL A 34 -2.97 28.91 -4.76
N GLU A 35 -3.37 29.02 -6.04
CA GLU A 35 -4.66 28.54 -6.53
C GLU A 35 -4.89 27.05 -6.23
N ARG A 36 -3.85 26.23 -6.41
CA ARG A 36 -3.91 24.79 -6.14
C ARG A 36 -4.15 24.48 -4.65
N TYR A 37 -3.49 25.17 -3.74
CA TYR A 37 -3.70 24.97 -2.30
C TYR A 37 -5.06 25.50 -1.85
N GLN A 38 -5.50 26.65 -2.37
CA GLN A 38 -6.81 27.21 -2.06
C GLN A 38 -7.94 26.27 -2.48
N GLY A 39 -7.83 25.65 -3.65
CA GLY A 39 -8.81 24.67 -4.14
C GLY A 39 -8.88 23.37 -3.32
N ARG A 40 -7.96 23.16 -2.37
CA ARG A 40 -7.94 22.01 -1.45
C ARG A 40 -8.53 22.31 -0.07
N ILE A 41 -8.82 23.58 0.23
CA ILE A 41 -9.32 23.99 1.55
C ILE A 41 -10.81 23.67 1.69
N TYR A 42 -11.14 23.05 2.82
CA TYR A 42 -12.51 22.91 3.33
C TYR A 42 -12.53 23.08 4.85
N ASP A 43 -13.64 23.53 5.42
CA ASP A 43 -13.75 23.70 6.88
C ASP A 43 -13.92 22.36 7.59
N LYS A 44 -14.79 21.51 7.04
CA LYS A 44 -15.02 20.13 7.47
C LYS A 44 -15.52 19.31 6.29
N LEU A 45 -15.27 18.00 6.34
CA LEU A 45 -15.84 17.08 5.35
C LEU A 45 -17.35 16.95 5.60
N ASP A 46 -18.16 17.46 4.67
CA ASP A 46 -19.59 17.15 4.62
C ASP A 46 -19.82 15.72 4.11
N ASP A 47 -21.02 15.19 4.33
CA ASP A 47 -21.33 13.79 4.00
C ASP A 47 -21.30 13.53 2.49
N LYS A 48 -21.68 14.52 1.66
CA LYS A 48 -21.59 14.41 0.20
C LYS A 48 -20.14 14.28 -0.27
N THR A 49 -19.22 14.99 0.36
CA THR A 49 -17.79 14.95 0.07
C THR A 49 -17.19 13.63 0.53
N LYS A 50 -17.56 13.13 1.71
CA LYS A 50 -17.17 11.79 2.18
C LYS A 50 -17.63 10.70 1.20
N ASP A 51 -18.89 10.76 0.76
CA ASP A 51 -19.45 9.82 -0.22
C ASP A 51 -18.70 9.87 -1.54
N LYS A 52 -18.35 11.08 -2.02
CA LYS A 52 -17.54 11.24 -3.23
C LYS A 52 -16.16 10.63 -3.09
N ILE A 53 -15.48 10.84 -1.95
CA ILE A 53 -14.16 10.24 -1.68
C ILE A 53 -14.27 8.71 -1.65
N LEU A 54 -15.28 8.14 -0.97
CA LEU A 54 -15.51 6.68 -0.97
C LEU A 54 -15.72 6.15 -2.38
N LYS A 55 -16.54 6.84 -3.18
CA LYS A 55 -16.83 6.42 -4.55
C LYS A 55 -15.56 6.41 -5.41
N ILE A 56 -14.74 7.46 -5.30
CA ILE A 56 -13.47 7.53 -6.03
C ILE A 56 -12.53 6.41 -5.57
N ALA A 57 -12.34 6.25 -4.27
CA ALA A 57 -11.48 5.19 -3.73
C ALA A 57 -11.92 3.78 -4.17
N ARG A 58 -13.23 3.49 -4.19
CA ARG A 58 -13.76 2.22 -4.70
C ARG A 58 -13.48 2.03 -6.19
N ASN A 59 -13.66 3.08 -6.99
CA ASN A 59 -13.35 3.04 -8.41
C ASN A 59 -11.86 2.79 -8.65
N ASP A 60 -10.98 3.46 -7.91
CA ASP A 60 -9.54 3.29 -8.03
C ASP A 60 -9.11 1.86 -7.65
N ILE A 61 -9.64 1.33 -6.54
CA ILE A 61 -9.42 -0.08 -6.15
C ILE A 61 -9.91 -1.03 -7.25
N SER A 62 -11.10 -0.79 -7.80
CA SER A 62 -11.64 -1.61 -8.90
C SER A 62 -10.77 -1.55 -10.15
N ASN A 63 -10.25 -0.36 -10.49
CA ASN A 63 -9.37 -0.17 -11.66
C ASN A 63 -8.04 -0.90 -11.46
N ILE A 64 -7.43 -0.80 -10.28
CA ILE A 64 -6.17 -1.48 -9.96
C ILE A 64 -6.35 -2.99 -10.02
N LEU A 65 -7.41 -3.52 -9.37
CA LEU A 65 -7.70 -4.96 -9.40
C LEU A 65 -8.02 -5.45 -10.82
N GLY A 66 -8.77 -4.66 -11.60
CA GLY A 66 -9.07 -4.98 -13.00
C GLY A 66 -7.86 -4.91 -13.93
N ALA A 67 -6.80 -4.20 -13.55
CA ALA A 67 -5.55 -4.12 -14.29
C ALA A 67 -4.59 -5.29 -13.99
N MET A 68 -4.79 -6.01 -12.87
CA MET A 68 -3.99 -7.19 -12.53
C MET A 68 -4.20 -8.29 -13.57
N LYS A 69 -3.10 -8.92 -13.99
CA LYS A 69 -3.10 -9.97 -15.01
C LYS A 69 -2.60 -11.30 -14.44
N PRO A 70 -3.04 -12.44 -14.99
CA PRO A 70 -2.50 -13.73 -14.62
C PRO A 70 -1.00 -13.81 -14.93
N ILE A 71 -0.20 -14.19 -13.93
CA ILE A 71 1.23 -14.41 -14.11
C ILE A 71 1.50 -15.71 -14.87
N LYS A 72 2.54 -15.71 -15.72
CA LYS A 72 2.83 -16.84 -16.63
C LYS A 72 3.47 -18.03 -15.94
N ASN A 73 4.25 -17.76 -14.90
CA ASN A 73 5.01 -18.73 -14.12
C ASN A 73 4.81 -18.45 -12.64
N GLU A 74 5.09 -19.43 -11.79
CA GLU A 74 5.19 -19.18 -10.35
C GLU A 74 6.26 -18.11 -10.07
N MET A 75 5.98 -17.23 -9.12
CA MET A 75 6.92 -16.20 -8.68
C MET A 75 6.93 -16.10 -7.16
N VAL A 76 8.11 -15.82 -6.60
CA VAL A 76 8.27 -15.50 -5.18
C VAL A 76 8.40 -13.99 -5.04
N LEU A 77 7.58 -13.42 -4.17
CA LEU A 77 7.51 -11.99 -3.91
C LEU A 77 7.83 -11.69 -2.46
N TYR A 78 8.50 -10.58 -2.22
CA TYR A 78 9.01 -10.20 -0.91
C TYR A 78 8.26 -8.98 -0.38
N ARG A 79 7.85 -9.04 0.88
CA ARG A 79 7.25 -7.91 1.59
C ARG A 79 7.88 -7.76 2.96
N ASN A 80 8.43 -6.59 3.24
CA ASN A 80 8.90 -6.25 4.58
C ASN A 80 7.72 -5.70 5.40
N VAL A 81 7.55 -6.22 6.61
CA VAL A 81 6.53 -5.80 7.55
C VAL A 81 7.23 -5.37 8.83
N ARG A 82 6.96 -4.15 9.30
CA ARG A 82 7.50 -3.68 10.57
C ARG A 82 7.01 -4.59 11.69
N ILE A 83 7.83 -4.81 12.70
CA ILE A 83 7.46 -5.66 13.84
C ILE A 83 6.16 -5.18 14.50
N GLU A 84 5.96 -3.86 14.59
CA GLU A 84 4.76 -3.24 15.16
C GLU A 84 3.46 -3.52 14.37
N ASP A 85 3.59 -3.80 13.07
CA ASP A 85 2.48 -4.08 12.16
C ASP A 85 2.30 -5.60 11.90
N ALA A 86 3.23 -6.41 12.40
CA ALA A 86 3.24 -7.85 12.17
C ALA A 86 2.29 -8.61 13.12
N LEU A 87 1.99 -9.85 12.75
CA LEU A 87 1.29 -10.78 13.63
C LEU A 87 2.13 -11.01 14.90
N ILE A 88 1.58 -10.66 16.06
CA ILE A 88 2.26 -10.77 17.36
C ILE A 88 2.62 -12.23 17.69
N ARG A 89 1.84 -13.19 17.18
CA ARG A 89 2.05 -14.63 17.31
C ARG A 89 1.54 -15.34 16.06
N TYR A 90 2.26 -16.36 15.64
CA TYR A 90 1.89 -17.25 14.56
C TYR A 90 2.54 -18.62 14.75
N ASP A 91 1.88 -19.64 14.23
CA ASP A 91 2.37 -21.02 14.12
C ASP A 91 2.36 -21.47 12.65
N LEU A 92 3.07 -22.57 12.37
CA LEU A 92 3.00 -23.21 11.06
C LEU A 92 1.55 -23.64 10.76
N ASN A 93 1.14 -23.46 9.52
CA ASN A 93 -0.22 -23.67 9.01
C ASN A 93 -1.26 -22.61 9.40
N ASP A 94 -0.89 -21.58 10.15
CA ASP A 94 -1.79 -20.46 10.39
C ASP A 94 -2.15 -19.76 9.08
N ILE A 95 -3.37 -19.23 9.03
CA ILE A 95 -3.89 -18.49 7.88
C ILE A 95 -3.67 -17.00 8.08
N VAL A 96 -2.93 -16.40 7.15
CA VAL A 96 -2.73 -14.96 7.06
C VAL A 96 -3.66 -14.41 5.98
N GLU A 97 -4.52 -13.47 6.37
CA GLU A 97 -5.45 -12.81 5.44
C GLU A 97 -5.00 -11.37 5.19
N PHE A 98 -4.57 -11.11 3.95
CA PHE A 98 -4.32 -9.75 3.46
C PHE A 98 -5.64 -9.21 2.92
N LYS A 99 -6.25 -8.28 3.65
CA LYS A 99 -7.56 -7.70 3.31
C LYS A 99 -7.48 -6.54 2.30
N ILE A 100 -6.27 -6.09 2.01
CA ILE A 100 -5.99 -4.96 1.12
C ILE A 100 -5.01 -5.39 0.03
N ILE A 101 -4.94 -4.59 -1.04
CA ILE A 101 -3.88 -4.70 -2.05
C ILE A 101 -2.53 -4.62 -1.34
N SER A 102 -1.67 -5.59 -1.64
CA SER A 102 -0.35 -5.72 -1.00
C SER A 102 0.74 -5.33 -1.98
N SER A 103 1.52 -4.30 -1.62
CA SER A 103 2.77 -3.98 -2.31
C SER A 103 3.86 -4.98 -1.91
N THR A 104 4.58 -5.50 -2.90
CA THR A 104 5.64 -6.49 -2.79
C THR A 104 6.71 -6.19 -3.82
N SER A 105 7.88 -6.82 -3.72
CA SER A 105 8.94 -6.70 -4.73
C SER A 105 9.45 -8.06 -5.18
N VAL A 106 9.94 -8.15 -6.41
CA VAL A 106 10.67 -9.31 -6.92
C VAL A 106 12.05 -9.44 -6.28
N VAL A 107 12.64 -8.33 -5.82
CA VAL A 107 13.96 -8.29 -5.20
C VAL A 107 13.81 -7.88 -3.73
N PRO A 108 14.28 -8.69 -2.77
CA PRO A 108 14.18 -8.32 -1.37
C PRO A 108 15.07 -7.10 -1.07
N SER A 109 14.52 -6.13 -0.34
CA SER A 109 15.25 -4.96 0.16
C SER A 109 15.40 -5.01 1.68
N ASP A 110 16.48 -4.44 2.20
CA ASP A 110 16.78 -4.41 3.63
C ASP A 110 16.57 -2.99 4.21
N PRO A 111 15.43 -2.72 4.84
CA PRO A 111 15.15 -1.41 5.39
C PRO A 111 16.01 -1.08 6.62
N GLY A 112 16.10 0.21 6.94
CA GLY A 112 16.83 0.73 8.08
C GLY A 112 16.19 0.47 9.45
N TYR A 113 15.08 -0.27 9.54
CA TYR A 113 14.32 -0.55 10.77
C TYR A 113 14.19 -2.06 11.00
N ASP A 114 13.79 -2.48 12.20
CA ASP A 114 13.53 -3.89 12.52
C ASP A 114 12.23 -4.40 11.87
N PHE A 115 12.27 -5.58 11.25
CA PHE A 115 11.17 -6.10 10.42
C PHE A 115 11.10 -7.63 10.37
N TYR A 116 9.96 -8.13 9.92
CA TYR A 116 9.78 -9.48 9.38
C TYR A 116 9.73 -9.41 7.85
N ARG A 117 10.25 -10.44 7.18
CA ARG A 117 10.11 -10.58 5.73
C ARG A 117 9.10 -11.67 5.41
N TYR A 118 8.09 -11.34 4.63
CA TYR A 118 7.18 -12.32 4.06
C TYR A 118 7.68 -12.70 2.67
N GLU A 119 7.82 -14.00 2.43
CA GLU A 119 8.10 -14.59 1.13
C GLU A 119 6.84 -15.27 0.62
N ILE A 120 6.22 -14.69 -0.40
CA ILE A 120 4.91 -15.11 -0.88
C ILE A 120 5.10 -15.80 -2.23
N ALA A 121 4.84 -17.11 -2.26
CA ALA A 121 4.84 -17.87 -3.51
C ALA A 121 3.48 -17.75 -4.19
N ILE A 122 3.44 -16.99 -5.30
CA ILE A 122 2.24 -16.83 -6.12
C ILE A 122 2.26 -17.89 -7.23
N PRO A 123 1.23 -18.74 -7.32
CA PRO A 123 1.20 -19.81 -8.31
C PRO A 123 1.01 -19.26 -9.71
N LYS A 124 1.38 -20.06 -10.70
CA LYS A 124 1.04 -19.81 -12.11
C LYS A 124 -0.46 -19.49 -12.25
N ASN A 125 -0.76 -18.49 -13.06
CA ASN A 125 -2.10 -17.91 -13.27
C ASN A 125 -2.67 -17.10 -12.09
N GLY A 126 -1.93 -16.90 -10.99
CA GLY A 126 -2.30 -15.94 -9.95
C GLY A 126 -2.31 -14.50 -10.48
N SER A 127 -3.15 -13.64 -9.91
CA SER A 127 -3.29 -12.25 -10.37
C SER A 127 -2.22 -11.35 -9.75
N ALA A 128 -1.51 -10.58 -10.58
CA ALA A 128 -0.56 -9.57 -10.12
C ALA A 128 -0.50 -8.36 -11.06
N LEU A 129 -0.02 -7.22 -10.56
CA LEU A 129 0.27 -6.03 -11.35
C LEU A 129 1.71 -5.58 -11.13
N GLU A 130 2.57 -5.83 -12.12
CA GLU A 130 3.96 -5.33 -12.14
C GLU A 130 3.95 -3.82 -12.43
N LEU A 131 4.46 -2.99 -11.51
CA LEU A 131 4.38 -1.54 -11.65
C LEU A 131 5.46 -0.95 -12.56
N ASN A 132 6.53 -1.70 -12.84
CA ASN A 132 7.56 -1.31 -13.80
C ASN A 132 6.98 -1.00 -15.20
N GLN A 133 5.81 -1.56 -15.55
CA GLN A 133 5.14 -1.26 -16.83
C GLN A 133 4.60 0.19 -16.92
N PHE A 134 4.62 0.95 -15.83
CA PHE A 134 4.15 2.34 -15.74
C PHE A 134 5.25 3.34 -15.41
N ASP A 135 6.52 2.94 -15.47
CA ASP A 135 7.70 3.77 -15.13
C ASP A 135 7.77 5.12 -15.88
N HIS A 136 7.22 5.18 -17.09
CA HIS A 136 7.10 6.40 -17.88
C HIS A 136 6.03 7.39 -17.40
N PHE A 137 5.08 6.95 -16.56
CA PHE A 137 3.96 7.77 -16.08
C PHE A 137 4.02 8.02 -14.58
N ILE A 138 4.61 7.10 -13.81
CA ILE A 138 4.58 7.09 -12.35
C ILE A 138 5.95 6.66 -11.83
N ARG A 139 6.45 7.40 -10.83
CA ARG A 139 7.62 6.96 -10.06
C ARG A 139 7.17 5.86 -9.09
N ASN A 140 7.60 4.63 -9.34
CA ASN A 140 7.37 3.47 -8.47
C ASN A 140 8.69 3.00 -7.84
N GLU A 141 8.62 2.12 -6.84
CA GLU A 141 9.81 1.40 -6.39
C GLU A 141 10.23 0.40 -7.48
N ASP A 142 11.53 0.20 -7.65
CA ASP A 142 12.06 -0.75 -8.64
C ASP A 142 11.54 -2.16 -8.32
N ASP A 143 11.04 -2.85 -9.35
CA ASP A 143 10.53 -4.22 -9.26
C ASP A 143 9.32 -4.40 -8.33
N GLU A 144 8.56 -3.32 -8.12
CA GLU A 144 7.32 -3.38 -7.34
C GLU A 144 6.21 -4.14 -8.07
N VAL A 145 5.57 -5.03 -7.34
CA VAL A 145 4.44 -5.85 -7.78
C VAL A 145 3.31 -5.71 -6.77
N LEU A 146 2.12 -5.33 -7.27
CA LEU A 146 0.91 -5.32 -6.46
C LEU A 146 0.19 -6.66 -6.57
N LEU A 147 -0.17 -7.19 -5.41
CA LEU A 147 -1.01 -8.37 -5.27
C LEU A 147 -2.41 -7.98 -4.80
N PRO A 148 -3.46 -8.68 -5.25
CA PRO A 148 -4.80 -8.49 -4.72
C PRO A 148 -4.85 -8.88 -3.23
N PRO A 149 -5.94 -8.52 -2.52
CA PRO A 149 -6.28 -9.21 -1.28
C PRO A 149 -6.16 -10.73 -1.46
N MET A 150 -5.64 -11.42 -0.45
CA MET A 150 -5.30 -12.84 -0.56
C MET A 150 -5.32 -13.54 0.79
N LYS A 151 -5.50 -14.86 0.75
CA LYS A 151 -5.28 -15.75 1.89
C LYS A 151 -4.06 -16.59 1.63
N CYS A 152 -3.17 -16.60 2.61
CA CYS A 152 -1.96 -17.40 2.60
C CYS A 152 -1.94 -18.32 3.82
N ARG A 153 -1.18 -19.41 3.73
CA ARG A 153 -0.84 -20.29 4.84
C ARG A 153 0.64 -20.13 5.17
N ILE A 154 0.97 -20.03 6.46
CA ILE A 154 2.37 -20.07 6.89
C ILE A 154 2.92 -21.48 6.65
N LYS A 155 3.87 -21.57 5.73
CA LYS A 155 4.45 -22.84 5.30
C LYS A 155 5.69 -23.19 6.13
N ASN A 156 6.54 -22.20 6.36
CA ASN A 156 7.82 -22.36 7.03
C ASN A 156 8.30 -21.02 7.59
N THR A 157 9.27 -21.06 8.51
CA THR A 157 9.96 -19.88 8.99
C THR A 157 11.46 -20.16 9.12
N HIS A 158 12.29 -19.17 8.88
CA HIS A 158 13.73 -19.31 9.08
C HIS A 158 14.40 -17.96 9.41
N GLY A 159 15.57 -18.05 10.04
CA GLY A 159 16.37 -16.88 10.36
C GLY A 159 16.86 -16.13 9.12
N SER A 160 17.20 -14.86 9.32
CA SER A 160 17.87 -14.02 8.33
C SER A 160 19.30 -13.69 8.76
N ASN A 161 20.19 -13.49 7.80
CA ASN A 161 21.55 -13.02 8.05
C ASN A 161 21.62 -11.51 8.36
N ASN A 162 20.51 -10.79 8.17
CA ASN A 162 20.40 -9.37 8.50
C ASN A 162 19.92 -9.20 9.95
N GLY A 163 20.71 -8.52 10.80
CA GLY A 163 20.37 -8.31 12.21
C GLY A 163 19.07 -7.52 12.47
N LYS A 164 18.56 -6.81 11.46
CA LYS A 164 17.25 -6.11 11.51
C LYS A 164 16.08 -6.97 11.03
N CYS A 165 16.34 -7.99 10.22
CA CYS A 165 15.32 -8.95 9.79
C CYS A 165 15.20 -10.03 10.86
N LYS A 166 14.15 -9.99 11.68
CA LYS A 166 13.99 -10.93 12.80
C LYS A 166 13.76 -12.35 12.32
N GLU A 167 12.92 -12.51 11.29
CA GLU A 167 12.61 -13.80 10.70
C GLU A 167 12.06 -13.61 9.29
N VAL A 168 12.27 -14.62 8.46
CA VAL A 168 11.61 -14.79 7.17
C VAL A 168 10.46 -15.78 7.34
N ILE A 169 9.27 -15.38 6.89
CA ILE A 169 8.04 -16.18 6.95
C ILE A 169 7.66 -16.55 5.53
N GLU A 170 7.72 -17.84 5.21
CA GLU A 170 7.28 -18.37 3.93
C GLU A 170 5.76 -18.55 3.92
N LEU A 171 5.12 -17.95 2.94
CA LEU A 171 3.67 -17.94 2.76
C LEU A 171 3.29 -18.68 1.47
N GLU A 172 2.52 -19.75 1.63
CA GLU A 172 1.85 -20.42 0.52
C GLU A 172 0.55 -19.69 0.19
N TYR A 173 0.41 -19.21 -1.04
CA TYR A 173 -0.83 -18.63 -1.52
C TYR A 173 -1.93 -19.70 -1.61
N LEU A 174 -3.09 -19.44 -1.00
CA LEU A 174 -4.25 -20.34 -1.06
C LEU A 174 -5.29 -19.87 -2.08
N LYS A 175 -5.70 -18.60 -1.97
CA LYS A 175 -6.72 -18.02 -2.86
C LYS A 175 -6.81 -16.50 -2.76
N GLU A 176 -7.26 -15.90 -3.85
CA GLU A 176 -7.91 -14.60 -3.91
C GLU A 176 -9.33 -14.72 -3.28
N PRO A 177 -9.69 -13.88 -2.30
CA PRO A 177 -11.04 -13.79 -1.80
C PRO A 177 -11.93 -13.11 -2.85
N SER A 178 -13.22 -13.47 -2.85
CA SER A 178 -14.22 -12.73 -3.63
C SER A 178 -14.36 -11.32 -3.07
N ILE A 179 -14.01 -10.32 -3.86
CA ILE A 179 -14.09 -8.91 -3.45
C ILE A 179 -15.45 -8.36 -3.91
N ASN A 180 -16.35 -8.08 -2.97
CA ASN A 180 -17.54 -7.27 -3.23
C ASN A 180 -17.17 -5.80 -2.98
N LEU A 181 -16.88 -5.05 -4.05
CA LEU A 181 -16.60 -3.61 -4.01
C LEU A 181 -17.89 -2.77 -4.01
#